data_AF-A0A081PHV3-F1
#
_entry.id   AF-A0A081PHV3-F1
#
_cell.length_a   1.000
_cell.length_b   1.000
_cell.length_c   1.000
_cell.angle_alpha   90.00
_cell.angle_beta   90.00
_cell.angle_gamma   90.00
#
_symmetry.space_group_name_H-M   'P 1'
#
loop_
_entity.id
_entity.type
_entity.pdbx_description
1 polymer ?
#
loop_
_entity_poly.entity_id
_entity_poly.type
_entity_poly.pdbx_seq_one_letter_code
_entity_poly.pdbx_strand_id
1 'polypeptide(L)'
;MQLFKYIDRINLIDKLIKQRRTGTPSELAKRLNISVSRLARMVEYMKIKGAPICFDRICCSYYYKYEYSFQIKIQIESIEEADLKAISAGQSFFSNNFPNAFFVH
;
A
#
# COMPACT_ATOMS: atom_id res chain seq x y z
N MET A 1 3.06 -3.73 19.81
CA MET A 1 3.32 -4.10 18.40
C MET A 1 4.36 -3.14 17.87
N GLN A 2 5.28 -3.59 17.01
CA GLN A 2 6.18 -2.69 16.28
C GLN A 2 5.42 -2.09 15.09
N LEU A 3 5.46 -0.77 14.91
CA LEU A 3 4.67 -0.03 13.91
C LEU A 3 4.91 -0.53 12.48
N PHE A 4 6.19 -0.68 12.08
CA PHE A 4 6.58 -1.14 10.75
C PHE A 4 6.00 -2.53 10.42
N LYS A 5 6.11 -3.48 11.36
CA LYS A 5 5.51 -4.82 11.20
C LYS A 5 4.00 -4.79 11.05
N TYR A 6 3.32 -3.82 11.64
CA TYR A 6 1.86 -3.68 11.49
C TYR A 6 1.52 -3.23 10.07
N ILE A 7 2.28 -2.29 9.53
CA ILE A 7 2.13 -1.74 8.18
C ILE A 7 2.45 -2.79 7.11
N ASP A 8 3.54 -3.53 7.27
CA ASP A 8 3.91 -4.63 6.36
C ASP A 8 2.81 -5.69 6.27
N ARG A 9 2.20 -6.02 7.42
CA ARG A 9 1.10 -6.98 7.48
C ARG A 9 -0.14 -6.48 6.75
N ILE A 10 -0.51 -5.20 6.92
CA ILE A 10 -1.65 -4.62 6.19
C ILE A 10 -1.39 -4.67 4.67
N ASN A 11 -0.20 -4.26 4.23
CA ASN A 11 0.17 -4.31 2.82
C ASN A 11 0.16 -5.74 2.27
N LEU A 12 0.62 -6.72 3.07
CA LEU A 12 0.57 -8.13 2.71
C LEU A 12 -0.88 -8.66 2.61
N ILE A 13 -1.75 -8.28 3.56
CA ILE A 13 -3.17 -8.63 3.52
C ILE A 13 -3.81 -8.10 2.23
N ASP A 14 -3.65 -6.81 1.91
CA ASP A 14 -4.17 -6.20 0.68
C ASP A 14 -3.71 -6.96 -0.57
N LYS A 15 -2.40 -7.26 -0.67
CA LYS A 15 -1.83 -8.04 -1.76
C LYS A 15 -2.47 -9.43 -1.89
N LEU A 16 -2.64 -10.15 -0.77
CA LEU A 16 -3.21 -11.50 -0.78
C LEU A 16 -4.71 -11.50 -1.11
N ILE A 17 -5.46 -10.49 -0.66
CA ILE A 17 -6.89 -10.31 -0.98
C ILE A 17 -7.06 -10.03 -2.47
N LYS A 18 -6.26 -9.14 -3.06
CA LYS A 18 -6.27 -8.86 -4.51
C LYS A 18 -6.01 -10.12 -5.33
N GLN A 19 -5.07 -10.95 -4.87
CA GLN A 19 -4.73 -12.20 -5.52
C GLN A 19 -5.71 -13.34 -5.24
N ARG A 20 -6.67 -13.17 -4.32
CA ARG A 20 -7.54 -14.23 -3.79
C ARG A 20 -6.76 -15.45 -3.28
N ARG A 21 -5.63 -15.20 -2.61
CA ARG A 21 -4.70 -16.21 -2.09
C ARG A 21 -4.53 -16.11 -0.58
N THR A 22 -5.58 -15.70 0.13
CA THR A 22 -5.49 -15.60 1.60
C THR A 22 -5.54 -16.95 2.28
N GLY A 23 -6.24 -17.93 1.70
CA GLY A 23 -6.62 -19.15 2.41
C GLY A 23 -7.63 -18.84 3.52
N THR A 24 -7.88 -19.83 4.39
CA THR A 24 -8.76 -19.66 5.54
C THR A 24 -8.21 -18.59 6.50
N PRO A 25 -9.06 -17.99 7.37
CA PRO A 25 -8.59 -17.04 8.36
C PRO A 25 -7.49 -17.59 9.28
N SER A 26 -7.50 -18.90 9.55
CA SER A 26 -6.46 -19.57 10.34
C SER A 26 -5.13 -19.65 9.59
N GLU A 27 -5.16 -20.03 8.32
CA GLU A 27 -3.96 -20.07 7.47
C GLU A 27 -3.37 -18.68 7.25
N LEU A 28 -4.21 -17.68 6.96
CA LEU A 28 -3.75 -16.30 6.80
C LEU A 28 -3.10 -15.78 8.08
N ALA A 29 -3.69 -16.06 9.25
CA ALA A 29 -3.13 -15.66 10.54
C ALA A 29 -1.77 -16.33 10.82
N LYS A 30 -1.64 -17.62 10.51
CA LYS A 30 -0.36 -18.35 10.57
C LYS A 30 0.70 -17.72 9.67
N ARG A 31 0.35 -17.40 8.42
CA ARG A 31 1.26 -16.74 7.45
C ARG A 31 1.72 -15.36 7.91
N LEU A 32 0.85 -14.60 8.56
CA LEU A 32 1.15 -13.27 9.12
C LEU A 32 1.84 -13.32 10.50
N ASN A 33 2.02 -14.53 11.05
CA ASN A 33 2.53 -14.79 12.39
C ASN A 33 1.76 -13.98 13.46
N ILE A 34 0.43 -14.10 13.45
CA ILE A 34 -0.49 -13.46 14.41
C ILE A 34 -1.60 -14.42 14.81
N SER A 35 -2.33 -14.09 15.88
CA SER A 35 -3.55 -14.81 16.23
C SER A 35 -4.68 -14.51 15.24
N VAL A 36 -5.60 -15.47 15.09
CA VAL A 36 -6.81 -15.31 14.26
C VAL A 36 -7.65 -14.11 14.71
N SER A 37 -7.75 -13.89 16.02
CA SER A 37 -8.43 -12.73 16.60
C SER A 37 -7.80 -11.39 16.19
N ARG A 38 -6.45 -11.33 16.10
CA ARG A 38 -5.75 -10.12 15.66
C ARG A 38 -5.94 -9.89 14.16
N LEU A 39 -5.91 -10.95 13.36
CA LEU A 39 -6.26 -10.86 11.94
C LEU A 39 -7.68 -10.33 11.75
N ALA A 40 -8.66 -10.86 12.49
CA ALA A 40 -10.05 -10.42 12.41
C ALA A 40 -10.19 -8.92 12.70
N ARG A 41 -9.52 -8.42 13.76
CA ARG A 41 -9.48 -6.98 14.09
C ARG A 41 -8.82 -6.15 12.99
N MET A 42 -7.73 -6.64 12.38
CA MET A 42 -7.08 -5.94 11.26
C MET A 42 -8.00 -5.84 10.04
N VAL A 43 -8.66 -6.95 9.68
CA VAL A 43 -9.61 -6.98 8.57
C VAL A 43 -10.81 -6.07 8.85
N GLU A 44 -11.35 -6.09 10.06
CA GLU A 44 -12.43 -5.19 10.48
C GLU A 44 -12.00 -3.73 10.41
N TYR A 45 -10.80 -3.39 10.87
CA TYR A 45 -10.24 -2.05 10.74
C TYR A 45 -10.15 -1.61 9.26
N MET A 46 -9.68 -2.48 8.36
CA MET A 46 -9.66 -2.18 6.92
C MET A 46 -11.08 -1.94 6.38
N LYS A 47 -12.09 -2.72 6.83
CA LYS A 47 -13.49 -2.51 6.45
C LYS A 47 -14.02 -1.16 6.94
N ILE A 48 -13.73 -0.79 8.18
CA ILE A 48 -14.11 0.52 8.76
C ILE A 48 -13.48 1.67 7.96
N LYS A 49 -12.29 1.48 7.40
CA LYS A 49 -11.63 2.43 6.49
C LYS A 49 -12.15 2.39 5.05
N GLY A 50 -13.25 1.67 4.80
CA GLY A 50 -13.93 1.63 3.51
C GLY A 50 -13.52 0.49 2.60
N ALA A 51 -12.68 -0.45 3.05
CA ALA A 51 -12.29 -1.59 2.23
C ALA A 51 -13.43 -2.61 2.12
N PRO A 52 -13.94 -2.95 0.92
CA PRO A 52 -15.08 -3.84 0.73
C PRO A 52 -14.68 -5.32 0.82
N ILE A 53 -14.15 -5.74 1.96
CA ILE A 53 -13.62 -7.08 2.15
C ILE A 53 -14.76 -8.05 2.48
N CYS A 54 -14.92 -9.07 1.65
CA CYS A 54 -15.80 -10.21 1.88
C CYS A 54 -14.97 -11.49 2.00
N PHE A 55 -15.53 -12.52 2.63
CA PHE A 55 -14.92 -13.85 2.71
C PHE A 55 -15.75 -14.83 1.90
N ASP A 56 -15.12 -15.49 0.94
CA ASP A 56 -15.71 -16.57 0.18
C ASP A 56 -15.49 -17.90 0.91
N ARG A 57 -16.58 -18.60 1.24
CA ARG A 57 -16.52 -19.88 1.96
C ARG A 57 -16.17 -21.07 1.08
N ILE A 58 -16.38 -20.96 -0.24
CA ILE A 58 -16.15 -22.05 -1.20
C ILE A 58 -14.68 -22.04 -1.61
N CYS A 59 -14.16 -20.87 -2.00
CA CYS A 59 -12.76 -20.66 -2.34
C CYS A 59 -11.86 -20.48 -1.12
N CYS A 60 -12.42 -20.44 0.09
CA CYS A 60 -11.71 -20.20 1.35
C CYS A 60 -10.75 -19.01 1.22
N SER A 61 -11.22 -17.88 0.72
CA SER A 61 -10.37 -16.69 0.56
C SER A 61 -11.15 -15.40 0.75
N TYR A 62 -10.47 -14.41 1.33
CA TYR A 62 -10.94 -13.04 1.30
C TYR A 62 -10.80 -12.46 -0.12
N TYR A 63 -11.72 -11.57 -0.48
CA TYR A 63 -11.75 -10.86 -1.76
C TYR A 63 -12.35 -9.45 -1.58
N TYR A 64 -12.07 -8.56 -2.52
CA TYR A 64 -12.72 -7.26 -2.62
C TYR A 64 -13.99 -7.35 -3.49
N LYS A 65 -15.11 -6.81 -3.00
CA LYS A 65 -16.38 -6.80 -3.75
C LYS A 65 -16.34 -5.92 -5.01
N TYR A 66 -15.56 -4.84 -4.95
CA TYR A 66 -15.28 -3.93 -6.07
C TYR A 66 -13.79 -3.57 -6.06
N GLU A 67 -13.30 -2.99 -7.15
CA GLU A 67 -11.89 -2.59 -7.26
C GLU A 67 -11.51 -1.67 -6.10
N TYR A 68 -10.51 -2.09 -5.33
CA TYR A 68 -10.06 -1.39 -4.14
C TYR A 68 -8.57 -1.67 -3.90
N SER A 69 -7.88 -0.70 -3.32
CA SER A 69 -6.46 -0.81 -2.98
C SER A 69 -6.18 -0.18 -1.63
N PHE A 70 -5.63 -0.97 -0.70
CA PHE A 70 -5.19 -0.47 0.60
C PHE A 70 -3.66 -0.53 0.69
N GLN A 71 -2.98 0.60 0.57
CA GLN A 71 -1.52 0.66 0.63
C GLN A 71 -1.03 1.74 1.59
N ILE A 72 -0.10 1.38 2.46
CA ILE A 72 0.62 2.31 3.33
C ILE A 72 2.09 2.31 2.90
N LYS A 73 2.61 3.47 2.52
CA LYS A 73 4.04 3.67 2.21
C LYS A 73 4.63 4.61 3.25
N ILE A 74 5.74 4.21 3.86
CA ILE A 74 6.55 5.08 4.71
C ILE A 74 7.85 5.35 3.95
N GLN A 75 8.20 6.62 3.85
CA GLN A 75 9.47 7.10 3.33
C GLN A 75 10.19 7.81 4.47
N ILE A 76 11.44 7.43 4.72
CA ILE A 76 12.31 8.05 5.72
C ILE A 76 13.53 8.54 4.96
N GLU A 77 13.73 9.85 4.97
CA GLU A 77 14.85 10.51 4.33
C GLU A 77 15.66 11.22 5.43
N SER A 78 16.95 10.94 5.51
CA SER A 78 17.86 11.70 6.36
C SER A 78 18.21 12.98 5.61
N ILE A 79 17.66 14.10 6.07
CA ILE A 79 18.02 15.40 5.54
C ILE A 79 19.39 15.74 6.14
N GLU A 80 20.46 15.49 5.39
CA GLU A 80 21.78 16.03 5.74
C GLU A 80 21.75 17.54 5.48
N GLU A 81 22.38 18.33 6.37
CA GLU A 81 22.30 19.80 6.36
C GLU A 81 22.78 20.46 5.05
N ALA A 82 23.44 19.69 4.16
CA ALA A 82 23.82 20.11 2.82
C ALA A 82 22.63 20.32 1.87
N ASP A 83 21.48 19.65 2.08
CA ASP A 83 20.28 19.78 1.22
C ASP A 83 19.38 20.98 1.57
N LEU A 84 19.59 21.64 2.71
CA LEU A 84 18.86 22.86 3.08
C LEU A 84 19.16 24.05 2.14
N LYS A 85 20.24 23.97 1.35
CA LYS A 85 20.58 25.00 0.35
C LYS A 85 19.80 24.87 -0.97
N ALA A 86 19.18 23.73 -1.25
CA ALA A 86 18.40 23.54 -2.48
C ALA A 86 16.91 23.91 -2.33
N ILE A 87 16.39 23.97 -1.10
CA ILE A 87 14.96 24.27 -0.85
C ILE A 87 14.71 25.79 -0.69
N SER A 88 15.78 26.60 -0.60
CA SER A 88 15.69 28.06 -0.41
C SER A 88 16.15 28.90 -1.62
N ALA A 89 16.24 28.32 -2.82
CA ALA A 89 16.49 29.08 -4.05
C ALA A 89 15.21 29.19 -4.88
N GLY A 90 14.47 30.28 -4.66
CA GLY A 90 13.43 30.70 -5.59
C GLY A 90 14.01 31.06 -6.97
N GLN A 91 13.23 30.73 -8.01
CA GLN A 91 13.40 31.03 -9.45
C GLN A 91 14.52 30.34 -10.23
N SER A 92 14.11 29.47 -11.18
CA SER A 92 14.36 29.56 -12.64
C SER A 92 14.16 28.17 -13.27
N PHE A 93 13.05 27.88 -13.96
CA PHE A 93 12.90 28.02 -15.42
C PHE A 93 13.90 27.18 -16.26
N PHE A 94 13.33 26.26 -17.06
CA PHE A 94 13.93 25.46 -18.16
C PHE A 94 14.98 24.41 -17.75
N SER A 95 15.04 23.18 -18.27
CA SER A 95 14.63 22.53 -19.53
C SER A 95 14.66 21.00 -19.26
N ASN A 96 14.16 20.04 -20.04
CA ASN A 96 13.73 19.99 -21.43
C ASN A 96 12.89 18.70 -21.57
N ASN A 97 11.63 18.81 -21.98
CA ASN A 97 10.88 17.67 -22.48
C ASN A 97 11.20 17.53 -23.98
N PHE A 98 11.36 16.29 -24.42
CA PHE A 98 11.88 15.83 -25.72
C PHE A 98 11.07 16.30 -26.97
N PRO A 99 11.64 16.15 -28.19
CA PRO A 99 11.40 17.00 -29.36
C PRO A 99 10.17 16.58 -30.17
N ASN A 100 9.61 17.52 -30.92
CA ASN A 100 9.22 17.40 -32.34
C ASN A 100 8.18 18.45 -32.72
N ALA A 101 8.55 19.37 -33.60
CA ALA A 101 7.69 19.88 -34.66
C ALA A 101 8.55 20.57 -35.72
N PHE A 102 8.87 19.81 -36.76
CA PHE A 102 9.25 20.30 -38.09
C PHE A 102 8.05 21.02 -38.73
N PHE A 103 8.29 22.15 -39.40
CA PHE A 103 7.96 22.50 -40.80
C PHE A 103 7.96 24.03 -40.93
N VAL A 104 8.98 24.64 -41.55
CA VAL A 104 9.23 24.86 -43.00
C VAL A 104 8.64 26.19 -43.48
N HIS A 105 9.60 27.06 -43.81
CA HIS A 105 9.68 28.23 -44.68
C HIS A 105 8.71 29.42 -44.53
#